data_AF-A0A959P700-F1
#
_entry.id   AF-A0A959P700-F1
#
_cell.length_a   1.000
_cell.length_b   1.000
_cell.length_c   1.000
_cell.angle_alpha   90.00
_cell.angle_beta   90.00
_cell.angle_gamma   90.00
#
_symmetry.space_group_name_H-M   'P 1'
#
loop_
_entity.id
_entity.type
_entity.pdbx_description
1 polymer ?
#
loop_
_entity_poly.entity_id
_entity_poly.type
_entity_poly.pdbx_seq_one_letter_code
_entity_poly.pdbx_strand_id
1 'polypeptide(L)'
;MAVEVNDRKQAQQFYNETKQWQSELNSLVIDLMFLQRILDIYGLKISDVAEQRDIGHLKETLNSFVQFRVEKQKSRLKTHEDYLRKIVEDRVLLRDRELPYKHQDIKAEVEDFWQGGTSLKNELYIKVEQLKQF
;
A
#
# COMPACT_ATOMS: atom_id res chain seq x y z
N MET A 1 -27.98 0.26 -25.46
CA MET A 1 -26.78 -0.45 -25.94
C MET A 1 -25.48 0.37 -25.80
N ALA A 2 -25.42 1.67 -26.07
CA ALA A 2 -24.16 2.45 -25.96
C ALA A 2 -23.66 2.67 -24.51
N VAL A 3 -24.57 2.84 -23.54
CA VAL A 3 -24.22 3.10 -22.12
C VAL A 3 -23.60 1.86 -21.47
N GLU A 4 -24.19 0.68 -21.68
CA GLU A 4 -23.71 -0.59 -21.12
C GLU A 4 -22.29 -0.98 -21.60
N VAL A 5 -21.92 -0.61 -22.83
CA VAL A 5 -20.57 -0.86 -23.36
C VAL A 5 -19.55 0.10 -22.74
N ASN A 6 -19.96 1.30 -22.35
CA ASN A 6 -19.08 2.29 -21.72
C ASN A 6 -18.77 1.91 -20.26
N ASP A 7 -19.79 1.50 -19.51
CA ASP A 7 -19.65 1.15 -18.09
C ASP A 7 -18.77 -0.09 -17.89
N ARG A 8 -18.81 -1.06 -18.83
CA ARG A 8 -17.93 -2.24 -18.81
C ARG A 8 -16.47 -1.90 -19.09
N LYS A 9 -16.22 -1.04 -20.07
CA LYS A 9 -14.86 -0.56 -20.37
C LYS A 9 -14.28 0.19 -19.16
N GLN A 10 -15.11 1.00 -18.51
CA GLN A 10 -14.73 1.70 -17.30
C GLN A 10 -14.46 0.75 -16.12
N ALA A 11 -15.34 -0.23 -15.86
CA ALA A 11 -15.11 -1.24 -14.83
C ALA A 11 -13.83 -2.04 -15.09
N GLN A 12 -13.54 -2.38 -16.35
CA GLN A 12 -12.30 -3.07 -16.73
C GLN A 12 -11.06 -2.19 -16.49
N GLN A 13 -11.14 -0.89 -16.77
CA GLN A 13 -10.06 0.06 -16.46
C GLN A 13 -9.80 0.11 -14.95
N PHE A 14 -10.85 0.30 -14.15
CA PHE A 14 -10.76 0.33 -12.69
C PHE A 14 -10.22 -0.99 -12.12
N TYR A 15 -10.56 -2.13 -12.74
CA TYR A 15 -10.06 -3.44 -12.33
C TYR A 15 -8.56 -3.56 -12.55
N ASN A 16 -8.07 -3.11 -13.71
CA ASN A 16 -6.65 -3.11 -14.02
C ASN A 16 -5.88 -2.16 -13.09
N GLU A 17 -6.42 -0.96 -12.81
CA GLU A 17 -5.84 0.01 -11.88
C GLU A 17 -5.79 -0.57 -10.45
N THR A 18 -6.84 -1.25 -10.00
CA THR A 18 -6.87 -1.91 -8.68
C THR A 18 -5.80 -2.99 -8.56
N LYS A 19 -5.58 -3.78 -9.62
CA LYS A 19 -4.49 -4.77 -9.65
C LYS A 19 -3.11 -4.12 -9.62
N GLN A 20 -2.95 -3.00 -10.32
CA GLN A 20 -1.72 -2.23 -10.26
C GLN A 20 -1.43 -1.76 -8.83
N TRP A 21 -2.41 -1.17 -8.13
CA TRP A 21 -2.26 -0.76 -6.74
C TRP A 21 -1.91 -1.90 -5.79
N GLN A 22 -2.46 -3.09 -6.00
CA GLN A 22 -2.08 -4.27 -5.22
C GLN A 22 -0.62 -4.66 -5.45
N SER A 23 -0.14 -4.61 -6.69
CA SER A 23 1.26 -4.88 -7.02
C SER A 23 2.20 -3.85 -6.38
N GLU A 24 1.85 -2.57 -6.46
CA GLU A 24 2.64 -1.48 -5.90
C GLU A 24 2.67 -1.54 -4.37
N LEU A 25 1.54 -1.88 -3.73
CA LEU A 25 1.49 -2.15 -2.29
C LEU A 25 2.45 -3.28 -1.90
N ASN A 26 2.44 -4.40 -2.64
CA ASN A 26 3.34 -5.51 -2.36
C ASN A 26 4.81 -5.10 -2.53
N SER A 27 5.13 -4.32 -3.56
CA SER A 27 6.48 -3.79 -3.77
C SER A 27 6.94 -2.92 -2.59
N LEU A 28 6.07 -2.01 -2.12
CA LEU A 28 6.37 -1.16 -0.97
C LEU A 28 6.61 -1.99 0.29
N VAL A 29 5.80 -3.01 0.54
CA VAL A 29 5.99 -3.90 1.71
C VAL A 29 7.34 -4.61 1.64
N ILE A 30 7.73 -5.10 0.47
CA ILE A 30 9.04 -5.73 0.25
C ILE A 30 10.17 -4.74 0.56
N ASP A 31 10.08 -3.51 0.04
CA ASP A 31 11.09 -2.47 0.29
C ASP A 31 11.22 -2.15 1.80
N LEU A 32 10.09 -2.03 2.50
CA LEU A 32 10.07 -1.77 3.94
C LEU A 32 10.68 -2.92 4.75
N MET A 33 10.35 -4.17 4.41
CA MET A 33 10.94 -5.36 5.05
C MET A 33 12.45 -5.46 4.77
N PHE A 34 12.87 -5.11 3.56
CA PHE A 34 14.28 -5.07 3.20
C PHE A 34 15.05 -4.02 4.01
N LEU A 35 14.51 -2.81 4.13
CA LEU A 35 15.11 -1.76 4.95
C LEU A 35 15.15 -2.13 6.42
N GLN A 36 14.11 -2.77 6.96
CA GLN A 36 14.11 -3.31 8.32
C GLN A 36 15.26 -4.29 8.54
N ARG A 37 15.46 -5.21 7.59
CA ARG A 37 16.53 -6.19 7.67
C ARG A 37 17.90 -5.54 7.65
N ILE A 38 18.11 -4.51 6.84
CA ILE A 38 19.36 -3.75 6.83
C ILE A 38 19.55 -3.00 8.15
N LEU A 39 18.50 -2.37 8.67
CA LEU A 39 18.51 -1.68 9.95
C LEU A 39 18.84 -2.62 11.11
N ASP A 40 18.34 -3.86 11.08
CA ASP A 40 18.73 -4.90 12.04
C ASP A 40 20.23 -5.19 11.99
N ILE A 41 20.79 -5.36 10.78
CA ILE A 41 22.21 -5.70 10.60
C ILE A 41 23.11 -4.58 11.10
N TYR A 42 22.88 -3.34 10.67
CA TYR A 42 23.71 -2.22 11.12
C TYR A 42 23.44 -1.86 12.58
N GLY A 43 22.22 -2.08 13.07
CA GLY A 43 21.84 -1.89 14.46
C GLY A 43 22.69 -2.68 15.46
N LEU A 44 23.23 -3.84 15.05
CA LEU A 44 24.08 -4.68 15.92
C LEU A 44 25.40 -4.00 16.33
N LYS A 45 25.87 -3.01 15.55
CA LYS A 45 27.15 -2.33 15.82
C LYS A 45 27.00 -1.15 16.78
N ILE A 46 25.78 -0.78 17.13
CA ILE A 46 25.49 0.45 17.85
C ILE A 46 25.62 0.20 19.35
N SER A 47 26.54 0.93 19.98
CA SER A 47 26.76 0.94 21.42
C SER A 47 26.04 2.09 22.13
N ASP A 48 25.61 3.12 21.40
CA ASP A 48 24.88 4.26 21.96
C ASP A 48 23.42 3.90 22.27
N VAL A 49 23.01 4.13 23.52
CA VAL A 49 21.67 3.82 24.03
C VAL A 49 20.61 4.73 23.40
N ALA A 50 20.95 5.98 23.09
CA ALA A 50 20.01 6.89 22.43
C ALA A 50 19.67 6.39 21.02
N GLU A 51 20.69 6.09 20.24
CA GLU A 51 20.55 5.56 18.88
C GLU A 51 19.81 4.21 18.84
N GLN A 52 20.05 3.32 19.81
CA GLN A 52 19.29 2.07 19.94
C GLN A 52 17.79 2.31 20.20
N ARG A 53 17.43 3.31 21.01
CA ARG A 53 16.03 3.67 21.26
C ARG A 53 15.35 4.21 20.01
N ASP A 54 16.02 5.10 19.28
CA ASP A 54 15.50 5.68 18.04
C ASP A 54 15.20 4.59 17.00
N ILE A 55 16.11 3.63 16.85
CA ILE A 55 15.91 2.47 15.98
C ILE A 55 14.76 1.60 16.47
N GLY A 56 14.63 1.40 17.78
CA GLY A 56 13.51 0.70 18.40
C GLY A 56 12.17 1.32 18.01
N HIS A 57 12.03 2.64 18.18
CA HIS A 57 10.82 3.38 17.81
C HIS A 57 10.51 3.31 16.32
N LEU A 58 11.53 3.37 15.46
CA LEU A 58 11.34 3.25 14.02
C LEU A 58 10.86 1.84 13.61
N LYS A 59 11.38 0.79 14.27
CA LYS A 59 10.91 -0.60 14.08
C LYS A 59 9.50 -0.80 14.59
N GLU A 60 9.14 -0.23 15.74
CA GLU A 60 7.78 -0.26 16.27
C GLU A 60 6.80 0.43 15.31
N THR A 61 7.18 1.58 14.77
CA THR A 61 6.40 2.34 13.78
C THR A 61 6.18 1.51 12.51
N LEU A 62 7.24 0.87 12.01
CA LEU A 62 7.14 -0.04 10.87
C LEU A 62 6.22 -1.24 11.16
N ASN A 63 6.40 -1.90 12.30
CA ASN A 63 5.57 -3.05 12.67
C ASN A 63 4.09 -2.65 12.76
N SER A 64 3.79 -1.50 13.36
CA SER A 64 2.44 -0.94 13.43
C SER A 64 1.88 -0.63 12.04
N PHE A 65 2.67 -0.01 11.16
CA PHE A 65 2.27 0.26 9.79
C PHE A 65 1.94 -1.02 9.01
N VAL A 66 2.79 -2.04 9.11
CA VAL A 66 2.58 -3.34 8.45
C VAL A 66 1.36 -4.07 9.03
N GLN A 67 1.20 -4.11 10.35
CA GLN A 67 0.08 -4.84 10.96
C GLN A 67 -1.27 -4.17 10.71
N PHE A 68 -1.36 -2.85 10.83
CA PHE A 68 -2.65 -2.17 10.82
C PHE A 68 -3.00 -1.52 9.49
N ARG A 69 -2.01 -0.92 8.80
CA ARG A 69 -2.29 -0.20 7.55
C ARG A 69 -2.19 -1.10 6.33
N VAL A 70 -1.12 -1.90 6.21
CA VAL A 70 -0.92 -2.79 5.04
C VAL A 70 -2.03 -3.83 4.96
N GLU A 71 -2.32 -4.54 6.04
CA GLU A 71 -3.34 -5.61 6.01
C GLU A 71 -4.75 -5.06 5.76
N LYS A 72 -5.08 -3.90 6.33
CA LYS A 72 -6.33 -3.19 6.01
C LYS A 72 -6.40 -2.82 4.53
N GLN A 73 -5.32 -2.27 3.97
CA GLN A 73 -5.29 -1.85 2.57
C GLN A 73 -5.36 -3.04 1.60
N LYS A 74 -4.69 -4.15 1.89
CA LYS A 74 -4.82 -5.41 1.12
C LYS A 74 -6.27 -5.90 1.09
N SER A 75 -6.91 -5.94 2.25
CA SER A 75 -8.32 -6.37 2.37
C SER A 75 -9.26 -5.46 1.57
N ARG A 76 -9.07 -4.14 1.65
CA ARG A 76 -9.82 -3.15 0.88
C ARG A 76 -9.67 -3.34 -0.62
N LEU A 77 -8.43 -3.42 -1.11
CA LEU A 77 -8.15 -3.59 -2.53
C LEU A 77 -8.68 -4.92 -3.08
N LYS A 78 -8.59 -6.00 -2.30
CA LYS A 78 -9.16 -7.30 -2.68
C LYS A 78 -10.68 -7.25 -2.77
N THR A 79 -11.34 -6.64 -1.80
CA THR A 79 -12.80 -6.47 -1.81
C THR A 79 -13.25 -5.65 -3.02
N HIS A 80 -12.51 -4.60 -3.36
CA HIS A 80 -12.78 -3.77 -4.53
C HIS A 80 -12.52 -4.52 -5.84
N GLU A 81 -11.46 -5.31 -5.93
CA GLU A 81 -11.20 -6.20 -7.07
C GLU A 81 -12.33 -7.19 -7.28
N ASP A 82 -12.78 -7.88 -6.22
CA ASP A 82 -13.86 -8.86 -6.29
C ASP A 82 -15.19 -8.20 -6.71
N TYR A 83 -15.45 -6.98 -6.24
CA TYR A 83 -16.60 -6.18 -6.67
C TYR A 83 -16.54 -5.84 -8.16
N LEU A 84 -15.40 -5.34 -8.64
CA LEU A 84 -15.20 -5.01 -10.05
C LEU A 84 -15.26 -6.25 -10.94
N ARG A 85 -14.72 -7.39 -10.47
CA ARG A 85 -14.78 -8.67 -11.19
C ARG A 85 -16.23 -9.09 -11.43
N LYS A 86 -17.09 -9.02 -10.42
CA LYS A 86 -18.54 -9.28 -10.57
C LYS A 86 -19.19 -8.37 -11.60
N ILE A 87 -18.86 -7.08 -11.61
CA ILE A 87 -19.42 -6.14 -12.60
C ILE A 87 -18.99 -6.51 -14.03
N VAL A 88 -17.72 -6.88 -14.20
CA VAL A 88 -17.16 -7.27 -15.50
C VAL A 88 -17.73 -8.62 -15.98
N GLU A 89 -17.84 -9.60 -15.09
CA GLU A 89 -18.20 -11.00 -15.42
C GLU A 89 -19.72 -11.26 -15.40
N ASP A 90 -20.44 -10.83 -14.36
CA ASP A 90 -21.82 -11.26 -14.09
C ASP A 90 -22.88 -10.52 -14.92
N ARG A 91 -22.47 -9.63 -15.85
CA ARG A 91 -23.37 -8.79 -16.66
C ARG A 91 -24.45 -8.09 -15.82
N VAL A 92 -24.17 -7.81 -14.54
CA VAL A 92 -25.09 -7.05 -13.70
C VAL A 92 -25.28 -5.71 -14.40
N LEU A 93 -26.52 -5.45 -14.84
CA LEU A 93 -26.90 -4.19 -15.46
C LEU A 93 -26.42 -3.06 -14.55
N LEU A 94 -25.43 -2.31 -15.03
CA LEU A 94 -24.86 -1.15 -14.37
C LEU A 94 -25.93 -0.06 -14.25
N ARG A 95 -26.82 -0.23 -13.28
CA ARG A 95 -27.58 0.85 -12.66
C ARG A 95 -26.83 1.42 -11.46
N ASP A 96 -25.65 0.87 -11.13
CA ASP A 96 -24.79 1.40 -10.08
C ASP A 96 -24.05 2.65 -10.58
N ARG A 97 -24.76 3.78 -10.55
CA ARG A 97 -24.20 5.12 -10.84
C ARG A 97 -23.08 5.50 -9.85
N GLU A 98 -22.89 4.73 -8.78
CA GLU A 98 -21.88 4.99 -7.76
C GLU A 98 -20.52 4.39 -8.10
N LEU A 99 -20.40 3.54 -9.13
CA LEU A 99 -19.14 2.88 -9.50
C LEU A 99 -17.94 3.86 -9.59
N PRO A 100 -18.04 5.01 -10.29
CA PRO A 100 -16.94 5.97 -10.35
C PRO A 100 -16.58 6.56 -8.98
N TYR A 101 -17.58 6.81 -8.13
CA TYR A 101 -17.40 7.39 -6.81
C TYR A 101 -16.76 6.38 -5.85
N LYS A 102 -17.24 5.12 -5.84
CA LYS A 102 -16.62 4.03 -5.07
C LYS A 102 -15.16 3.84 -5.45
N HIS A 103 -14.83 3.93 -6.74
CA HIS A 103 -13.45 3.82 -7.18
C HIS A 103 -12.60 5.03 -6.78
N GLN A 104 -13.15 6.24 -6.84
CA GLN A 104 -12.49 7.46 -6.36
C GLN A 104 -12.21 7.40 -4.84
N ASP A 105 -13.12 6.86 -4.05
CA ASP A 105 -12.91 6.67 -2.61
C ASP A 105 -11.73 5.73 -2.36
N ILE A 106 -11.68 4.60 -3.07
CA ILE A 106 -10.54 3.66 -2.97
C ILE A 106 -9.25 4.31 -3.44
N LYS A 107 -9.28 5.12 -4.50
CA LYS A 107 -8.12 5.85 -5.00
C LYS A 107 -7.56 6.80 -3.94
N ALA A 108 -8.42 7.58 -3.30
CA ALA A 108 -8.03 8.47 -2.21
C ALA A 108 -7.45 7.70 -1.01
N GLU A 109 -8.03 6.55 -0.65
CA GLU A 109 -7.47 5.66 0.39
C GLU A 109 -6.07 5.14 0.01
N VAL A 110 -5.85 4.76 -1.27
CA VAL A 110 -4.54 4.32 -1.77
C VAL A 110 -3.50 5.44 -1.73
N GLU A 111 -3.89 6.65 -2.13
CA GLU A 111 -3.00 7.83 -2.13
C GLU A 111 -2.55 8.18 -0.70
N ASP A 112 -3.44 8.19 0.30
CA ASP A 112 -3.07 8.38 1.71
C ASP A 112 -2.10 7.28 2.19
N PHE A 113 -2.41 6.02 1.87
CA PHE A 113 -1.56 4.89 2.23
C PHE A 113 -0.15 5.03 1.64
N TRP A 114 -0.03 5.46 0.39
CA TRP A 114 1.25 5.69 -0.29
C TRP A 114 2.06 6.81 0.32
N GLN A 115 1.41 7.93 0.68
CA GLN A 115 2.10 9.04 1.33
C GLN A 115 2.72 8.60 2.66
N GLY A 116 1.93 7.91 3.50
CA GLY A 116 2.42 7.38 4.77
C GLY A 116 3.53 6.34 4.59
N GLY A 117 3.34 5.40 3.66
CA GLY A 117 4.32 4.35 3.39
C GLY A 117 5.64 4.88 2.80
N THR A 118 5.57 5.87 1.92
CA THR A 118 6.75 6.51 1.32
C THR A 118 7.52 7.33 2.36
N SER A 119 6.82 8.05 3.25
CA SER A 119 7.46 8.76 4.36
C SER A 119 8.26 7.79 5.24
N LEU A 120 7.61 6.71 5.68
CA LEU A 120 8.26 5.69 6.50
C LEU A 120 9.44 5.02 5.79
N LYS A 121 9.30 4.71 4.48
CA LYS A 121 10.40 4.18 3.66
C LYS A 121 11.58 5.14 3.64
N ASN A 122 11.34 6.44 3.48
CA ASN A 122 12.40 7.45 3.47
C ASN A 122 13.07 7.58 4.84
N GLU A 123 12.31 7.57 5.93
CA GLU A 123 12.86 7.60 7.30
C GLU A 123 13.77 6.39 7.56
N LEU A 124 13.30 5.18 7.20
CA LEU A 124 14.09 3.95 7.27
C LEU A 124 15.36 4.02 6.42
N TYR A 125 15.24 4.49 5.18
CA TYR A 125 16.38 4.64 4.28
C TYR A 125 17.41 5.62 4.83
N ILE A 126 17.00 6.80 5.29
CA ILE A 126 17.89 7.80 5.87
C ILE A 126 18.62 7.22 7.08
N LYS A 127 17.90 6.53 7.98
CA LYS A 127 18.52 5.90 9.15
C LYS A 127 19.53 4.83 8.74
N VAL A 128 19.20 3.99 7.75
CA VAL A 128 20.14 3.02 7.18
C VAL A 128 21.39 3.69 6.63
N GLU A 129 21.26 4.79 5.87
CA GLU A 129 22.40 5.51 5.31
C GLU A 129 23.27 6.16 6.39
N GLN A 130 22.66 6.66 7.48
CA GLN A 130 23.40 7.15 8.64
C GLN A 130 24.22 6.03 9.29
N LEU A 131 23.60 4.87 9.50
CA LEU A 131 24.26 3.72 10.12
C LEU A 131 25.36 3.10 9.27
N LYS A 132 25.29 3.22 7.94
CA LYS A 132 26.36 2.78 7.04
C LYS A 132 27.67 3.55 7.22
N GLN A 133 27.61 4.77 7.74
CA GLN A 133 28.79 5.62 7.94
C GLN A 133 29.56 5.25 9.22
N PHE A 134 28.99 4.41 10.09
CA PHE A 134 29.60 3.86 11.31
C PHE A 134 30.24 2.48 11.06
#